data_AF-A0A957K548-F1
#
_entry.id   AF-A0A957K548-F1
#
_cell.length_a   1.000
_cell.length_b   1.000
_cell.length_c   1.000
_cell.angle_alpha   90.00
_cell.angle_beta   90.00
_cell.angle_gamma   90.00
#
_symmetry.space_group_name_H-M   'P 1'
#
loop_
_entity.id
_entity.type
_entity.pdbx_description
1 polymer ?
#
loop_
_entity_poly.entity_id
_entity_poly.type
_entity_poly.pdbx_seq_one_letter_code
_entity_poly.pdbx_strand_id
1 'polypeptide(L)' 'PDARRRCRFDFYAATASRYYAAVALGIWCANWEMGCEALGITGRLDVLAAEARDAAPATGPHLPRYDMSCVQTAVHSLI' A
#
# COMPACT_ATOMS: atom_id res chain seq x y z
N PRO A 1 -2.28 23.30 13.68
CA PRO A 1 -1.66 23.11 12.35
C PRO A 1 -0.36 22.31 12.49
N ASP A 2 -0.46 20.98 12.42
CA ASP A 2 0.71 20.08 12.29
C ASP A 2 0.68 19.55 10.86
N ALA A 3 1.41 20.20 9.95
CA ALA A 3 1.42 19.87 8.54
C ALA A 3 2.36 18.67 8.28
N ARG A 4 2.19 17.57 9.02
CA ARG A 4 2.80 16.29 8.64
C ARG A 4 2.12 15.84 7.35
N ARG A 5 2.85 15.86 6.23
CA ARG A 5 2.32 15.33 4.97
C ARG A 5 2.03 13.85 5.17
N ARG A 6 0.76 13.48 5.08
CA ARG A 6 0.38 12.08 4.97
C ARG A 6 0.63 11.64 3.53
N CYS A 7 1.51 10.65 3.36
CA CYS A 7 1.74 10.01 2.08
C CYS A 7 1.02 8.65 2.10
N ARG A 8 0.32 8.31 1.02
CA ARG A 8 -0.29 6.99 0.84
C ARG A 8 0.38 6.29 -0.33
N PHE A 9 0.77 5.04 -0.14
CA PHE A 9 1.23 4.17 -1.21
C PHE A 9 0.30 2.97 -1.32
N ASP A 10 -0.23 2.71 -2.51
CA ASP A 10 -1.20 1.65 -2.74
C ASP A 10 -0.55 0.49 -3.50
N PHE A 11 -0.67 -0.72 -2.96
CA PHE A 11 -0.24 -1.98 -3.55
C PHE A 11 -1.45 -2.72 -4.12
N TYR A 12 -1.30 -3.26 -5.32
CA TYR A 12 -2.36 -3.97 -6.02
C TYR A 12 -1.82 -5.21 -6.73
N ALA A 13 -2.46 -6.36 -6.51
CA ALA A 13 -2.19 -7.58 -7.27
C ALA A 13 -3.50 -8.21 -7.76
N ALA A 14 -3.56 -8.48 -9.07
CA ALA A 14 -4.64 -9.23 -9.69
C ALA A 14 -4.10 -10.26 -10.67
N THR A 15 -4.38 -11.53 -10.41
CA THR A 15 -3.92 -12.65 -11.25
C THR A 15 -4.98 -13.74 -11.25
N ALA A 16 -4.98 -14.61 -12.27
CA ALA A 16 -5.85 -15.78 -12.30
C ALA A 16 -5.49 -16.84 -11.23
N SER A 17 -4.29 -16.79 -10.66
CA SER A 17 -3.89 -17.65 -9.55
C SER A 17 -4.41 -17.10 -8.22
N ARG A 18 -5.21 -17.92 -7.54
CA ARG A 18 -5.80 -17.59 -6.23
C ARG A 18 -4.75 -17.31 -5.15
N TYR A 19 -3.63 -18.01 -5.19
CA TYR A 19 -2.62 -17.97 -4.12
C TYR A 19 -1.45 -17.05 -4.46
N TYR A 20 -1.05 -16.99 -5.73
CA TYR A 20 0.13 -16.22 -6.11
C TYR A 20 -0.05 -14.72 -5.90
N ALA A 21 -1.25 -14.19 -6.16
CA ALA A 21 -1.55 -12.76 -5.97
C ALA A 21 -1.35 -12.32 -4.51
N ALA A 22 -1.83 -13.12 -3.55
CA ALA A 22 -1.67 -12.83 -2.13
C ALA A 22 -0.20 -12.92 -1.68
N VAL A 23 0.52 -13.94 -2.14
CA VAL A 23 1.95 -14.12 -1.82
C VAL A 23 2.80 -12.99 -2.39
N ALA A 24 2.61 -12.65 -3.67
CA ALA A 24 3.33 -11.56 -4.32
C ALA A 24 3.09 -10.22 -3.60
N LEU A 25 1.82 -9.94 -3.25
CA LEU A 25 1.47 -8.74 -2.48
C LEU A 25 2.17 -8.71 -1.12
N GLY A 26 2.17 -9.84 -0.39
CA GLY A 26 2.85 -9.94 0.90
C GLY A 26 4.37 -9.68 0.82
N ILE A 27 5.02 -10.16 -0.24
CA ILE A 27 6.46 -9.89 -0.48
C ILE A 27 6.70 -8.39 -0.70
N TRP A 28 5.85 -7.73 -1.50
CA TRP A 28 5.99 -6.29 -1.74
C TRP A 28 5.77 -5.47 -0.46
N CYS A 29 4.78 -5.83 0.34
CA CYS A 29 4.52 -5.21 1.63
C CYS A 29 5.72 -5.35 2.58
N ALA A 30 6.27 -6.56 2.73
CA ALA A 30 7.42 -6.81 3.59
C ALA A 30 8.67 -6.03 3.14
N ASN A 31 8.95 -6.01 1.83
CA ASN A 31 10.07 -5.25 1.28
C ASN A 31 9.89 -3.74 1.51
N TRP A 32 8.66 -3.25 1.41
CA TRP A 32 8.34 -1.85 1.65
C TRP A 32 8.52 -1.46 3.12
N GLU A 33 8.02 -2.28 4.05
CA GLU A 33 8.19 -2.05 5.49
C GLU A 33 9.68 -2.01 5.87
N MET A 34 10.47 -2.97 5.36
CA MET A 34 11.92 -3.02 5.58
C MET A 34 12.64 -1.79 5.01
N GLY A 35 12.25 -1.34 3.80
CA GLY A 35 12.78 -0.12 3.21
C GLY A 35 12.41 1.14 4.00
N CYS A 36 11.17 1.22 4.49
CA CYS A 36 10.72 2.32 5.34
C CYS A 36 11.51 2.36 6.66
N GLU A 37 11.70 1.21 7.31
CA GLU A 37 12.51 1.08 8.53
C GLU A 37 13.94 1.58 8.29
N ALA A 38 14.59 1.12 7.23
CA ALA A 38 15.94 1.54 6.87
C ALA A 38 16.07 3.04 6.58
N LEU A 39 14.98 3.69 6.13
CA LEU A 39 14.93 5.12 5.80
C LEU A 39 14.36 5.99 6.93
N GLY A 40 13.99 5.42 8.08
CA GLY A 40 13.34 6.14 9.18
C GLY A 40 11.93 6.66 8.84
N ILE A 41 11.27 6.07 7.85
CA ILE A 41 9.91 6.42 7.42
C ILE A 41 8.93 5.64 8.29
N THR A 42 8.06 6.35 9.01
CA THR A 42 7.00 5.72 9.80
C THR A 42 5.71 5.59 9.00
N GLY A 43 5.19 4.37 8.89
CA GLY A 43 3.91 4.09 8.26
C GLY A 43 3.27 2.82 8.78
N ARG A 44 2.01 2.59 8.39
CA ARG A 44 1.28 1.35 8.68
C ARG A 44 0.63 0.80 7.42
N LEU A 45 0.64 -0.51 7.27
CA LEU A 45 -0.17 -1.19 6.27
C LEU A 45 -1.62 -1.27 6.75
N ASP A 46 -2.56 -1.02 5.84
CA ASP A 46 -3.99 -1.01 6.12
C ASP A 46 -4.77 -1.46 4.87
N VAL A 47 -5.94 -2.06 5.09
CA VAL A 47 -6.87 -2.40 4.01
C VAL A 47 -7.96 -1.34 4.00
N LEU A 48 -7.93 -0.45 3.01
CA LEU A 48 -8.92 0.61 2.92
C LEU A 48 -10.27 0.09 2.44
N ALA A 49 -11.36 0.70 2.94
CA ALA A 49 -12.69 0.54 2.37
C ALA A 49 -12.72 1.03 0.91
N ALA A 50 -13.64 0.50 0.11
CA ALA A 50 -13.69 0.79 -1.33
C ALA A 50 -13.85 2.29 -1.62
N GLU A 51 -14.60 3.00 -0.79
CA GLU A 51 -14.89 4.43 -0.88
C GLU A 51 -13.67 5.31 -0.58
N ALA A 52 -12.70 4.77 0.17
CA ALA A 52 -11.47 5.46 0.56
C ALA A 52 -10.30 5.16 -0.39
N ARG A 53 -10.50 4.27 -1.37
CA ARG A 53 -9.52 4.00 -2.42
C ARG A 53 -9.76 5.00 -3.54
N ASP A 54 -8.79 5.87 -3.81
CA ASP A 54 -8.83 6.76 -4.98
C ASP A 54 -8.60 6.01 -6.31
N ALA A 55 -8.59 4.67 -6.25
CA ALA A 55 -8.45 3.81 -7.41
C ALA A 55 -9.78 3.76 -8.17
N ALA A 56 -9.74 3.99 -9.48
CA ALA A 56 -10.90 3.79 -10.34
C ALA A 56 -11.46 2.36 -10.17
N PRO A 57 -12.79 2.18 -10.20
CA PRO A 57 -13.38 0.85 -10.16
C PRO A 57 -12.78 0.03 -11.29
N ALA A 58 -12.14 -1.10 -10.95
CA ALA A 58 -11.33 -1.81 -11.93
C ALA A 58 -12.21 -2.39 -13.06
N THR A 59 -12.06 -1.82 -14.25
CA THR A 59 -12.81 -2.06 -15.49
C THR A 59 -12.37 -3.34 -16.25
N GLY A 60 -11.69 -4.26 -15.57
CA GLY A 60 -11.17 -5.50 -16.16
C GLY A 60 -11.91 -6.78 -15.69
N PRO A 61 -11.56 -7.96 -16.24
CA PRO A 61 -12.16 -9.24 -15.86
C PRO A 61 -12.13 -9.48 -14.34
N HIS A 62 -13.08 -10.29 -13.87
CA HIS A 62 -13.31 -10.61 -12.46
C HIS A 62 -12.21 -11.54 -11.90
N LEU A 63 -10.96 -11.07 -11.91
CA LEU A 63 -9.85 -11.75 -11.27
C LEU A 63 -9.93 -11.53 -9.75
N PRO A 64 -9.41 -12.46 -8.94
CA PRO A 64 -9.10 -12.19 -7.54
C PRO A 64 -8.22 -10.94 -7.42
N ARG A 65 -8.66 -9.98 -6.61
CA ARG A 65 -7.98 -8.70 -6.37
C ARG A 65 -7.59 -8.59 -4.91
N TYR A 66 -6.37 -8.15 -4.68
CA TYR A 66 -5.86 -7.90 -3.35
C TYR A 66 -5.26 -6.49 -3.33
N ASP A 67 -5.76 -5.66 -2.42
CA ASP A 67 -5.39 -4.27 -2.26
C ASP A 67 -4.86 -4.06 -0.85
N MET A 68 -3.76 -3.32 -0.74
CA MET A 68 -3.20 -2.90 0.54
C MET A 68 -2.61 -1.51 0.42
N SER A 69 -2.82 -0.67 1.43
CA SER A 69 -2.32 0.71 1.43
C SER A 69 -1.34 0.89 2.58
N CYS A 70 -0.21 1.54 2.33
CA CYS A 70 0.66 2.05 3.38
C CYS A 70 0.30 3.52 3.64
N VAL A 71 -0.17 3.83 4.85
CA VAL A 71 -0.40 5.21 5.29
C VAL A 71 0.79 5.67 6.10
N GLN A 72 1.50 6.67 5.60
CA GLN A 72 2.73 7.18 6.20
C GLN A 72 2.55 8.54 6.79
N THR A 73 3.30 8.80 7.85
CA THR A 73 3.51 10.14 8.37
C THR A 73 4.90 10.57 7.93
N ALA A 74 4.99 11.43 6.91
CA ALA A 74 6.28 11.97 6.51
C ALA A 74 6.82 12.85 7.65
N VAL A 75 7.92 12.43 8.24
CA VAL A 75 8.72 13.29 9.12
C VAL A 75 9.61 14.09 8.18
N HIS A 76 9.52 15.42 8.22
CA HIS A 76 10.39 16.29 7.44
C HIS A 76 11.83 16.10 7.94
N SER A 77 12.60 15.21 7.31
CA SER A 77 14.03 15.14 7.54
C SER A 77 14.63 16.45 7.03
N LEU A 78 14.97 17.33 7.97
CA LEU A 78 15.87 18.45 7.73
C LEU A 78 17.22 17.87 7.34
N ILE A 79 17.46 17.77 6.04
CA ILE A 79 18.81 17.77 5.48
C ILE A 79 18.98 19.13 4.80
#